data_AF-A0A9D4KBK5-F1
#
_entry.id   AF-A0A9D4KBK5-F1
#
_cell.length_a   1.000
_cell.length_b   1.000
_cell.length_c   1.000
_cell.angle_alpha   90.00
_cell.angle_beta   90.00
_cell.angle_gamma   90.00
#
_symmetry.space_group_name_H-M   'P 1'
#
loop_
_entity.id
_entity.type
_entity.pdbx_description
1 polymer ?
#
loop_
_entity_poly.entity_id
_entity_poly.type
_entity_poly.pdbx_seq_one_letter_code
_entity_poly.pdbx_strand_id
1 'polypeptide(L)'
;MDMLEVRGKSKKNVTACILLTPDVKSAINVLVETRSSSLVSVPRDNPYLFSRLNALTPLSGSRAMHELVRECPGLQRPERITTTLLRKYIATVSQVIIP
;
A
#
# COMPACT_ATOMS: atom_id res chain seq x y z
N MET A 1 -2.78 -17.67 -4.91
CA MET A 1 -1.84 -16.58 -4.57
C MET A 1 -1.25 -16.11 -5.87
N ASP A 2 -1.20 -14.81 -6.09
CA ASP A 2 -0.69 -14.23 -7.32
C ASP A 2 0.67 -13.56 -7.06
N MET A 3 1.53 -13.52 -8.06
CA MET A 3 2.83 -12.87 -7.95
C MET A 3 2.83 -11.58 -8.78
N LEU A 4 3.17 -10.47 -8.13
CA LEU A 4 3.31 -9.17 -8.77
C LEU A 4 4.80 -8.80 -8.85
N GLU A 5 5.27 -8.53 -10.06
CA GLU A 5 6.62 -8.03 -10.29
C GLU A 5 6.66 -6.50 -10.17
N VAL A 6 7.51 -6.00 -9.28
CA VAL A 6 7.69 -4.56 -9.03
C VAL A 6 9.13 -4.17 -9.27
N ARG A 7 9.34 -3.10 -10.03
CA ARG A 7 10.68 -2.56 -10.28
C ARG A 7 11.19 -1.77 -9.09
N GLY A 8 12.37 -2.13 -8.59
CA GLY A 8 13.08 -1.37 -7.57
C GLY A 8 13.67 -0.06 -8.10
N LYS A 9 14.02 0.85 -7.19
CA LYS A 9 14.64 2.16 -7.50
C LYS A 9 16.10 2.07 -7.98
N SER A 10 16.76 0.93 -7.77
CA SER A 10 18.21 0.81 -7.93
C SER A 10 18.64 0.82 -9.40
N LYS A 11 19.82 1.40 -9.68
CA LYS A 11 20.51 1.36 -10.98
C LYS A 11 20.67 -0.06 -11.55
N LYS A 12 20.56 -1.08 -10.69
CA LYS A 12 20.67 -2.50 -11.03
C LYS A 12 19.37 -3.13 -11.56
N ASN A 13 18.28 -2.38 -11.76
CA ASN A 13 16.98 -2.88 -12.23
C ASN A 13 16.51 -4.16 -11.51
N VAL A 14 16.66 -4.19 -10.18
CA VAL A 14 16.23 -5.35 -9.40
C VAL A 14 14.71 -5.39 -9.39
N THR A 15 14.15 -6.45 -9.96
CA THR A 15 12.73 -6.78 -9.86
C THR A 15 12.49 -7.47 -8.52
N ALA A 16 11.54 -6.96 -7.75
CA ALA A 16 11.04 -7.58 -6.54
C ALA A 16 9.72 -8.28 -6.86
N CYS A 17 9.60 -9.54 -6.47
CA CYS A 17 8.34 -10.27 -6.55
C CYS A 17 7.58 -10.11 -5.24
N ILE A 18 6.34 -9.61 -5.32
CA ILE A 18 5.42 -9.49 -4.19
C ILE A 18 4.37 -10.58 -4.33
N LEU A 19 4.25 -11.41 -3.29
CA LEU A 19 3.17 -12.40 -3.21
C LEU A 19 1.90 -11.71 -2.71
N LEU A 20 0.84 -11.79 -3.50
CA LEU A 20 -0.48 -11.30 -3.17
C LEU A 20 -1.31 -12.44 -2.61
N THR A 21 -1.75 -12.28 -1.36
CA THR A 21 -2.76 -13.15 -0.77
C THR A 21 -4.11 -12.92 -1.46
N PRO A 22 -5.03 -13.89 -1.43
CA PRO A 22 -6.38 -13.73 -1.99
C PRO A 22 -7.10 -12.47 -1.46
N ASP A 23 -6.94 -12.18 -0.18
CA ASP A 23 -7.56 -11.01 0.47
C ASP A 23 -7.03 -9.70 -0.10
N VAL A 24 -5.71 -9.59 -0.30
CA VAL A 24 -5.09 -8.40 -0.91
C VAL A 24 -5.55 -8.24 -2.35
N LYS A 25 -5.65 -9.33 -3.12
CA LYS A 25 -6.18 -9.28 -4.49
C LYS A 25 -7.63 -8.79 -4.52
N SER A 26 -8.48 -9.30 -3.63
CA SER A 26 -9.87 -8.86 -3.51
C SER A 26 -9.95 -7.37 -3.17
N ALA A 27 -9.15 -6.89 -2.22
CA ALA A 27 -9.08 -5.48 -1.88
C ALA A 27 -8.62 -4.59 -3.04
N ILE A 28 -7.63 -5.04 -3.83
CA ILE A 28 -7.18 -4.32 -5.03
C ILE A 28 -8.31 -4.21 -6.06
N ASN A 29 -9.07 -5.27 -6.28
CA ASN A 29 -10.20 -5.24 -7.23
C ASN A 29 -11.25 -4.21 -6.79
N VAL A 30 -11.58 -4.16 -5.49
CA VAL A 30 -12.49 -3.15 -4.94
C VAL A 30 -11.96 -1.73 -5.19
N LEU A 31 -10.66 -1.49 -5.04
CA LEU A 31 -10.05 -0.18 -5.33
C LEU A 31 -10.16 0.19 -6.82
N VAL A 32 -10.01 -0.78 -7.72
CA VAL A 32 -10.12 -0.56 -9.17
C VAL A 32 -11.57 -0.30 -9.58
N GLU A 33 -12.52 -1.06 -9.05
CA GLU A 33 -13.95 -0.92 -9.35
C GLU A 33 -14.51 0.41 -8.84
N THR A 34 -14.15 0.79 -7.61
CA THR A 34 -14.61 2.03 -6.98
C THR A 34 -14.02 3.29 -7.63
N ARG A 35 -12.90 3.17 -8.35
CA ARG A 35 -12.24 4.28 -9.02
C ARG A 35 -13.13 5.03 -10.02
N SER A 36 -14.02 4.30 -10.69
CA SER A 36 -14.95 4.87 -11.68
C SER A 36 -16.26 5.37 -11.06
N SER A 37 -16.44 5.18 -9.74
CA SER A 37 -17.61 5.68 -9.03
C SER A 37 -17.60 7.21 -8.98
N SER A 38 -18.75 7.84 -9.22
CA SER A 38 -18.92 9.29 -9.14
C SER A 38 -18.60 9.87 -7.76
N LEU A 39 -18.53 9.02 -6.73
CA LEU A 39 -18.18 9.39 -5.35
C LEU A 39 -16.67 9.57 -5.14
N VAL A 40 -15.83 9.09 -6.06
CA VAL A 40 -14.37 9.07 -5.92
C VAL A 40 -13.75 9.99 -6.97
N SER A 41 -13.23 11.14 -6.54
CA SER A 41 -12.64 12.14 -7.45
C SER A 41 -11.21 11.77 -7.87
N VAL A 42 -11.04 10.60 -8.47
CA VAL A 42 -9.75 10.16 -9.02
C VAL A 42 -9.71 10.44 -10.53
N PRO A 43 -8.73 11.21 -11.03
CA PRO A 43 -8.61 11.45 -12.47
C PRO A 43 -8.45 10.14 -13.26
N ARG A 44 -9.13 10.03 -14.40
CA ARG A 44 -9.03 8.86 -15.29
C ARG A 44 -7.60 8.61 -15.76
N ASP A 45 -6.83 9.68 -15.97
CA ASP A 45 -5.46 9.62 -16.47
C ASP A 45 -4.40 9.32 -15.40
N ASN A 46 -4.79 9.17 -14.11
CA ASN A 46 -3.82 8.89 -13.06
C ASN A 46 -3.38 7.40 -13.12
N PRO A 47 -2.09 7.09 -13.37
CA PRO A 47 -1.65 5.70 -13.57
C PRO A 47 -1.45 4.92 -12.27
N TYR A 48 -1.59 5.56 -11.10
CA TYR A 48 -1.29 4.96 -9.81
C TYR A 48 -2.51 4.22 -9.23
N LEU A 49 -2.29 2.98 -8.78
CA LEU A 49 -3.28 2.20 -8.04
C LEU A 49 -3.73 2.94 -6.78
N PHE A 50 -2.78 3.35 -5.94
CA PHE A 50 -3.00 4.24 -4.81
C PHE A 50 -2.84 5.69 -5.26
N SER A 51 -3.86 6.20 -5.93
CA SER A 51 -3.92 7.58 -6.42
C SER A 51 -4.35 8.56 -5.32
N ARG A 52 -3.91 9.82 -5.40
CA ARG A 52 -4.53 10.89 -4.63
C ARG A 52 -5.80 11.37 -5.31
N LEU A 53 -6.77 11.77 -4.50
CA LEU A 53 -7.96 12.49 -4.98
C LEU A 53 -7.53 13.81 -5.65
N ASN A 54 -8.18 14.16 -6.75
CA ASN A 54 -7.99 15.40 -7.51
C ASN A 54 -6.57 15.67 -8.00
N ALA A 55 -5.69 14.67 -8.05
CA ALA A 55 -4.30 14.85 -8.49
C ALA A 55 -3.79 13.65 -9.29
N LEU A 56 -2.83 13.90 -10.19
CA LEU A 56 -2.15 12.87 -11.00
C LEU A 56 -0.90 12.31 -10.31
N THR A 57 -0.91 12.28 -8.98
CA THR A 57 0.24 11.86 -8.15
C THR A 57 -0.11 10.65 -7.30
N PRO A 58 0.88 9.83 -6.90
CA PRO A 58 0.64 8.73 -5.99
C PRO A 58 0.35 9.23 -4.57
N LEU A 59 -0.45 8.46 -3.84
CA LEU A 59 -0.59 8.61 -2.40
C LEU A 59 0.76 8.36 -1.73
N SER A 60 1.17 9.27 -0.85
CA SER A 60 2.36 9.05 -0.03
C SER A 60 2.00 8.12 1.12
N GLY A 61 2.38 6.84 1.04
CA GLY A 61 2.07 5.86 2.09
C GLY A 61 2.57 6.28 3.48
N SER A 62 3.72 6.94 3.56
CA SER A 62 4.24 7.45 4.83
C SER A 62 3.34 8.54 5.42
N ARG A 63 2.87 9.48 4.59
CA ARG A 63 1.99 10.56 5.04
C ARG A 63 0.61 10.03 5.41
N ALA A 64 0.03 9.19 4.56
CA ALA A 64 -1.28 8.56 4.80
C ALA A 64 -1.28 7.74 6.10
N MET A 65 -0.21 6.97 6.36
CA MET A 65 -0.04 6.27 7.63
C MET A 65 0.00 7.22 8.83
N HIS A 66 0.77 8.32 8.74
CA HIS A 66 0.84 9.29 9.84
C HIS A 66 -0.48 10.03 10.07
N GLU A 67 -1.22 10.36 9.02
CA GLU A 67 -2.56 10.96 9.12
C GLU A 67 -3.51 9.97 9.81
N LEU A 68 -3.56 8.72 9.36
CA LEU A 68 -4.40 7.67 9.97
C LEU A 68 -4.07 7.44 11.45
N VAL A 69 -2.78 7.33 11.79
CA VAL A 69 -2.33 7.11 13.18
C VAL A 69 -2.74 8.25 14.11
N ARG A 70 -2.84 9.49 13.61
CA ARG A 70 -3.30 10.64 14.42
C ARG A 70 -4.79 10.59 14.69
N GLU A 71 -5.57 10.00 13.78
CA GLU A 71 -7.02 9.90 13.89
C GLU A 71 -7.46 8.65 14.70
N CYS A 72 -6.58 7.66 14.86
CA CYS A 72 -6.87 6.45 15.63
C CYS A 72 -6.93 6.73 17.15
N PRO A 73 -8.10 6.56 17.81
CA PRO A 73 -8.22 6.72 19.25
C PRO A 73 -7.57 5.53 20.00
N GLY A 74 -7.11 5.77 21.22
CA GLY A 74 -6.65 4.71 22.14
C GLY A 74 -5.23 4.17 21.88
N LEU A 75 -4.47 4.76 20.96
CA LEU A 75 -3.07 4.39 20.73
C LEU A 75 -2.18 4.83 21.88
N GLN A 76 -1.51 3.88 22.52
CA GLN A 76 -0.57 4.15 23.62
C GLN A 76 0.72 4.83 23.14
N ARG A 77 1.19 4.47 21.94
CA ARG A 77 2.48 4.89 21.38
C ARG A 77 2.41 5.11 19.86
N PRO A 78 1.65 6.12 19.39
CA PRO A 78 1.47 6.38 17.96
C PRO A 78 2.80 6.65 17.22
N GLU A 79 3.81 7.18 17.90
CA GLU A 79 5.14 7.43 17.35
C GLU A 79 5.88 6.17 16.89
N ARG A 80 5.49 5.00 17.39
CA ARG A 80 6.06 3.71 16.96
C ARG A 80 5.40 3.14 15.71
N ILE A 81 4.26 3.68 15.27
CA ILE A 81 3.56 3.24 14.07
C ILE A 81 4.13 4.00 12.87
N THR A 82 5.30 3.56 12.42
CA THR A 82 5.95 4.10 11.21
C THR A 82 6.00 3.03 10.13
N THR A 83 6.07 3.44 8.86
CA THR A 83 6.22 2.52 7.72
C THR A 83 7.41 1.58 7.88
N THR A 84 8.52 2.06 8.46
CA THR A 84 9.72 1.25 8.69
C THR A 84 9.51 0.20 9.78
N LEU A 85 8.93 0.58 10.92
CA LEU A 85 8.67 -0.36 12.02
C LEU A 85 7.58 -1.35 11.66
N LEU A 86 6.55 -0.92 10.93
CA LEU A 86 5.50 -1.81 10.41
C LEU A 86 6.08 -2.85 9.45
N ARG A 87 6.95 -2.44 8.50
CA ARG A 87 7.64 -3.38 7.61
C ARG A 87 8.50 -4.38 8.39
N LYS A 88 9.22 -3.93 9.42
CA LYS A 88 10.01 -4.83 10.29
C LYS A 88 9.11 -5.83 11.00
N TYR A 89 8.00 -5.36 11.58
CA TYR A 89 7.01 -6.21 12.24
C TYR A 89 6.46 -7.26 11.27
N ILE A 90 5.99 -6.84 10.10
CA ILE A 90 5.51 -7.75 9.05
C ILE A 90 6.59 -8.77 8.68
N ALA A 91 7.84 -8.35 8.45
CA ALA A 91 8.93 -9.28 8.15
C ALA A 91 9.19 -10.30 9.28
N THR A 92 8.93 -9.94 10.54
CA THR A 92 9.05 -10.84 11.70
C THR A 92 7.86 -11.78 11.82
N VAL A 93 6.63 -11.28 11.69
CA VAL A 93 5.42 -12.11 11.87
C VAL A 93 5.06 -12.92 10.63
N SER A 94 5.46 -12.44 9.46
CA SER A 94 5.30 -13.09 8.17
C SER A 94 6.58 -13.78 7.72
N GLN A 95 7.42 -14.25 8.66
CA GLN A 95 8.51 -15.18 8.34
C GLN A 95 7.90 -16.42 7.70
N VAL A 96 7.86 -16.42 6.37
CA VAL A 96 7.40 -17.56 5.59
C VAL A 96 8.42 -18.67 5.82
N ILE A 97 8.03 -19.72 6.55
CA ILE A 97 8.71 -21.01 6.45
C ILE A 97 8.30 -21.55 5.09
N ILE A 98 9.19 -21.42 4.11
CA ILE A 98 9.04 -22.09 2.82
C ILE A 98 9.60 -23.52 3.04
N PRO A 99 8.77 -24.58 3.01
CA PRO A 99 9.26 -25.96 2.96
C PRO A 99 9.96 -26.28 1.65
#